data_AF-A0A3C1DLD3-F1
#
_entry.id   AF-A0A3C1DLD3-F1
#
_cell.length_a   1.000
_cell.length_b   1.000
_cell.length_c   1.000
_cell.angle_alpha   90.00
_cell.angle_beta   90.00
_cell.angle_gamma   90.00
#
_symmetry.space_group_name_H-M   'P 1'
#
loop_
_entity.id
_entity.type
_entity.pdbx_description
1 polymer ?
#
loop_
_entity_poly.entity_id
_entity_poly.type
_entity_poly.pdbx_seq_one_letter_code
_entity_poly.pdbx_strand_id
1 'polypeptide(L)'
;LEAEAEGLDLIFRQAGAQWRQAGCSMCLAMNPDKLTPGERSASTSNRNFEGRQGPGGRTHLVSPQVAAATAVTGHLAAPADLVNA
;
A
#
# COMPACT_ATOMS: atom_id res chain seq x y z
N LEU A 1 -11.70 -5.93 -13.63
CA LEU A 1 -12.07 -6.01 -15.05
C LEU A 1 -11.59 -4.79 -15.82
N GLU A 2 -12.06 -3.56 -15.55
CA GLU A 2 -11.56 -2.36 -16.28
C GLU A 2 -10.04 -2.19 -16.17
N ALA A 3 -9.48 -2.20 -14.96
CA ALA A 3 -8.03 -2.12 -14.74
C ALA A 3 -7.23 -3.24 -15.43
N GLU A 4 -7.82 -4.42 -15.61
CA GLU A 4 -7.19 -5.55 -16.31
C GLU A 4 -7.32 -5.38 -17.83
N ALA A 5 -8.44 -4.84 -18.31
CA ALA A 5 -8.63 -4.49 -19.72
C ALA A 5 -7.66 -3.38 -20.17
N GLU A 6 -7.32 -2.46 -19.26
CA GLU A 6 -6.27 -1.44 -19.46
C GLU A 6 -4.84 -1.99 -19.29
N GLY A 7 -4.68 -3.23 -18.83
CA GLY A 7 -3.37 -3.87 -18.60
C GLY A 7 -2.61 -3.36 -17.36
N LEU A 8 -3.27 -2.65 -16.46
CA LEU A 8 -2.64 -2.14 -15.23
C LEU A 8 -2.15 -3.28 -14.33
N ASP A 9 -2.88 -4.39 -14.32
CA ASP A 9 -2.51 -5.59 -13.57
C ASP A 9 -1.15 -6.15 -13.98
N LEU A 10 -0.79 -6.06 -15.27
CA LEU A 10 0.51 -6.46 -15.78
C LEU A 10 1.61 -5.50 -15.27
N ILE A 11 1.37 -4.19 -15.30
CA ILE A 11 2.31 -3.17 -14.82
C ILE A 11 2.62 -3.40 -13.33
N PHE A 12 1.60 -3.60 -12.50
CA PHE A 12 1.77 -3.85 -11.08
C PHE A 12 2.53 -5.15 -10.81
N ARG A 13 2.19 -6.25 -11.49
CA ARG A 13 2.91 -7.53 -11.32
C ARG A 13 4.37 -7.44 -11.78
N GLN A 14 4.65 -6.75 -12.88
CA GLN A 14 6.01 -6.54 -13.37
C GLN A 14 6.85 -5.71 -12.39
N ALA A 15 6.24 -4.77 -11.68
CA ALA A 15 6.87 -4.02 -10.60
C ALA A 15 7.04 -4.83 -9.30
N GLY A 16 6.63 -6.09 -9.26
CA GLY A 16 6.72 -6.97 -8.09
C GLY A 16 5.55 -6.87 -7.11
N ALA A 17 4.50 -6.13 -7.43
CA ALA A 17 3.31 -6.04 -6.60
C ALA A 17 2.43 -7.30 -6.68
N GLN A 18 1.74 -7.61 -5.59
CA GLN A 18 0.77 -8.70 -5.54
C GLN A 18 -0.59 -8.22 -6.09
N TRP A 19 -0.94 -8.63 -7.31
CA TRP A 19 -2.30 -8.39 -7.86
C TRP A 19 -3.29 -9.39 -7.26
N ARG A 20 -4.22 -8.90 -6.45
CA ARG A 20 -5.17 -9.73 -5.68
C ARG A 20 -6.60 -9.43 -6.09
N GLN A 21 -7.51 -10.32 -5.70
CA GLN A 21 -8.94 -10.10 -5.85
C GLN A 21 -9.40 -8.86 -5.07
N ALA A 22 -10.41 -8.17 -5.60
CA ALA A 22 -10.98 -6.99 -4.96
C ALA A 22 -11.46 -7.32 -3.54
N GLY A 23 -11.02 -6.53 -2.56
CA GLY A 23 -11.35 -6.74 -1.16
C GLY A 23 -10.61 -5.78 -0.24
N CYS A 24 -11.01 -5.77 1.03
CA CYS A 24 -10.49 -4.80 1.99
C CYS A 24 -9.06 -5.13 2.49
N SER A 25 -8.53 -6.33 2.21
CA SER A 25 -7.20 -6.78 2.65
C SER A 25 -6.92 -6.40 4.12
N MET A 26 -5.81 -5.71 4.40
CA MET A 26 -5.34 -5.30 5.72
C MET A 26 -6.21 -4.24 6.42
N CYS A 27 -7.39 -3.88 5.90
CA CYS A 27 -8.20 -2.79 6.45
C CYS A 27 -8.56 -2.94 7.93
N LEU A 28 -8.65 -4.15 8.51
CA LEU A 28 -9.04 -4.38 9.91
C LEU A 28 -8.17 -5.45 10.61
N ALA A 29 -7.12 -5.95 9.96
CA ALA A 29 -6.24 -7.01 10.49
C ALA A 29 -6.97 -8.29 10.97
N MET A 30 -8.14 -8.61 10.38
CA MET A 30 -8.90 -9.83 10.66
C MET A 30 -8.51 -11.01 9.76
N ASN A 31 -7.66 -10.76 8.76
CA ASN A 31 -7.14 -11.76 7.84
C ASN A 31 -5.61 -11.87 8.02
N PRO A 32 -4.93 -12.79 7.30
CA PRO A 32 -3.48 -12.91 7.37
C PRO A 32 -2.70 -11.65 6.92
N ASP A 33 -3.36 -10.70 6.25
CA ASP A 33 -2.74 -9.42 5.86
C ASP A 33 -2.74 -8.48 7.07
N LYS A 34 -1.65 -8.49 7.82
CA LYS A 34 -1.49 -7.63 8.99
C LYS A 34 -0.03 -7.23 9.17
N LEU A 35 0.18 -6.04 9.71
CA LEU A 35 1.48 -5.60 10.17
C LEU A 35 1.93 -6.38 11.40
N THR A 36 3.22 -6.64 11.47
CA THR A 36 3.91 -7.11 12.66
C THR A 36 4.43 -5.93 13.48
N PRO A 37 4.73 -6.12 14.78
CA PRO A 37 5.22 -5.05 15.64
C PRO A 37 6.48 -4.38 15.06
N GLY A 38 6.47 -3.06 14.99
CA GLY A 38 7.57 -2.26 14.44
C GLY A 38 7.48 -1.98 12.94
N GLU A 39 6.64 -2.70 12.19
CA GLU A 39 6.41 -2.40 10.77
C GLU A 39 5.62 -1.12 10.55
N ARG A 40 5.86 -0.51 9.40
CA ARG A 40 5.20 0.73 8.98
C ARG A 40 4.60 0.53 7.60
N SER A 41 3.40 1.06 7.39
CA SER A 41 2.70 1.03 6.11
C SER A 41 2.31 2.43 5.66
N ALA A 42 2.56 2.75 4.39
CA ALA A 42 1.87 3.81 3.67
C ALA A 42 0.62 3.21 3.02
N SER A 43 -0.56 3.63 3.48
CA SER A 43 -1.84 2.97 3.18
C SER A 43 -2.83 3.95 2.59
N THR A 44 -3.53 3.52 1.54
CA THR A 44 -4.64 4.25 0.91
C THR A 44 -5.98 3.99 1.61
N SER A 45 -5.96 3.33 2.78
CA SER A 45 -7.10 3.23 3.68
C SER A 45 -7.54 4.61 4.18
N ASN A 46 -8.69 4.67 4.86
CA ASN A 46 -9.22 5.87 5.48
C ASN A 46 -9.07 5.90 7.02
N ARG A 47 -8.46 4.87 7.61
CA ARG A 47 -8.36 4.70 9.08
C ARG A 47 -6.99 4.18 9.49
N ASN A 48 -6.36 4.83 10.47
CA ASN A 48 -5.02 4.50 10.98
C ASN A 48 -4.90 4.51 12.51
N PHE A 49 -6.00 4.34 13.25
CA PHE A 49 -5.91 4.23 14.70
C PHE A 49 -5.08 3.01 15.12
N GLU A 50 -4.53 3.04 16.34
CA GLU A 50 -3.61 2.03 16.84
C GLU A 50 -4.20 0.61 16.76
N GLY A 51 -3.38 -0.36 16.32
CA GLY A 51 -3.79 -1.76 16.18
C GLY A 51 -4.66 -2.07 14.96
N ARG A 52 -5.12 -1.04 14.21
CA ARG A 52 -6.10 -1.22 13.14
C ARG A 52 -5.67 -2.17 12.02
N GLN A 53 -4.41 -2.07 11.62
CA GLN A 53 -3.81 -2.88 10.54
C GLN A 53 -2.84 -3.92 11.09
N GLY A 54 -2.79 -4.09 12.42
CA GLY A 54 -1.89 -5.00 13.11
C GLY A 54 -1.41 -4.38 14.43
N PRO A 55 -1.38 -5.15 15.54
CA PRO A 55 -0.89 -4.66 16.82
C PRO A 55 0.60 -4.29 16.75
N GLY A 56 0.95 -3.11 17.28
CA GLY A 56 2.32 -2.61 17.28
C GLY A 56 2.85 -2.09 15.93
N GLY A 57 2.03 -2.14 14.87
CA GLY A 57 2.33 -1.53 13.57
C GLY A 57 1.90 -0.07 13.50
N ARG A 58 2.49 0.71 12.58
CA ARG A 58 2.09 2.11 12.33
C ARG A 58 1.64 2.32 10.88
N THR A 59 0.46 2.91 10.71
CA THR A 59 -0.10 3.22 9.40
C THR A 59 -0.09 4.73 9.13
N HIS A 60 0.38 5.12 7.95
CA HIS A 60 0.34 6.46 7.40
C HIS A 60 -0.74 6.51 6.32
N LEU A 61 -1.76 7.36 6.50
CA LEU A 61 -2.78 7.56 5.47
C LEU A 61 -2.21 8.44 4.37
N VAL A 62 -2.25 7.96 3.14
CA VAL A 62 -1.66 8.64 1.98
C VAL A 62 -2.54 8.51 0.74
N SER A 63 -2.33 9.39 -0.24
CA SER A 63 -2.97 9.25 -1.55
C SER A 63 -2.36 8.08 -2.35
N PRO A 64 -3.06 7.57 -3.38
CA PRO A 64 -2.49 6.55 -4.27
C PRO A 64 -1.15 6.94 -4.88
N GLN A 65 -0.96 8.21 -5.24
CA GLN A 65 0.29 8.71 -5.83
C GLN A 65 1.45 8.65 -4.83
N VAL A 66 1.22 9.02 -3.57
CA VAL A 66 2.23 8.94 -2.49
C VAL A 66 2.53 7.48 -2.12
N ALA A 67 1.51 6.60 -2.10
CA ALA A 67 1.71 5.18 -1.89
C ALA A 67 2.61 4.56 -2.97
N ALA A 68 2.37 4.91 -4.24
CA ALA A 68 3.20 4.47 -5.36
C ALA A 68 4.65 5.00 -5.26
N ALA A 69 4.84 6.30 -4.97
CA ALA A 69 6.17 6.87 -4.79
C ALA A 69 6.93 6.20 -3.63
N THR A 70 6.27 5.99 -2.50
CA THR A 70 6.83 5.30 -1.32
C THR A 70 7.21 3.85 -1.63
N ALA A 71 6.41 3.15 -2.44
CA ALA A 71 6.70 1.78 -2.86
C ALA A 71 7.95 1.70 -3.75
N VAL A 72 8.17 2.70 -4.61
CA VAL A 72 9.36 2.78 -5.48
C VAL A 72 10.62 3.12 -4.69
N THR A 73 10.55 4.07 -3.75
CA THR A 73 11.73 4.58 -3.03
C THR A 73 12.07 3.80 -1.75
N GLY A 74 11.18 2.93 -1.28
CA GLY A 74 11.37 2.14 -0.05
C GLY A 74 11.27 2.94 1.26
N HIS A 75 10.88 4.22 1.20
CA HIS A 75 10.65 5.09 2.35
C HIS A 75 9.54 6.10 2.04
N LEU A 76 8.97 6.74 3.05
CA LEU A 76 7.86 7.68 2.85
C LEU A 76 8.31 8.84 1.95
N ALA A 77 7.75 8.92 0.74
CA ALA A 77 8.16 9.86 -0.30
C ALA A 77 6.94 10.44 -1.02
N ALA A 78 7.05 11.70 -1.45
CA ALA A 78 6.10 12.37 -2.31
C ALA A 78 6.38 12.06 -3.79
N PRO A 79 5.39 12.21 -4.69
CA PRO A 79 5.62 12.02 -6.13
C PRO A 79 6.73 12.90 -6.71
N ALA A 80 6.91 14.10 -6.16
CA ALA A 80 7.97 15.03 -6.58
C ALA A 80 9.39 14.49 -6.31
N ASP A 81 9.54 13.56 -5.36
CA ASP A 81 10.84 12.97 -5.02
C ASP A 81 11.32 11.97 -6.07
N LEU A 82 10.44 11.50 -6.97
CA LEU A 82 10.79 10.59 -8.07
C LEU A 82 11.49 11.30 -9.25
N VAL A 83 11.36 12.62 -9.35
CA VAL A 83 11.82 13.40 -10.53
C VAL A 83 13.35 13.54 -10.57
N ASN A 84 14.05 13.12 -9.52
CA ASN A 84 15.51 13.18 -9.40
C ASN A 84 16.16 11.85 -8.98
N ALA A 85 15.43 10.73 -9.10
CA ALA A 85 15.91 9.39 -8.72
C ALA A 85 16.59 8.65 -9.87
#